data_AF-A0A9D4RZA6-F1
#
_entry.id   AF-A0A9D4RZA6-F1
#
_cell.length_a   1.000
_cell.length_b   1.000
_cell.length_c   1.000
_cell.angle_alpha   90.00
_cell.angle_beta   90.00
_cell.angle_gamma   90.00
#
_symmetry.space_group_name_H-M   'P 1'
#
loop_
_entity.id
_entity.type
_entity.pdbx_description
1 polymer ?
#
loop_
_entity_poly.entity_id
_entity_poly.type
_entity_poly.pdbx_seq_one_letter_code
_entity_poly.pdbx_strand_id
1 'polypeptide(L)' 'MFSPLIATDEDLAALPPAYITNCEFDVLRDDGFLLAARGSTGGALVRPKRGARFRHECQHRGSGHGRT' A
#
# COMPACT_ATOMS: atom_id res chain seq x y z
N MET A 1 -5.15 20.93 0.06
CA MET A 1 -4.61 19.76 0.78
C MET A 1 -4.88 18.53 -0.08
N PHE A 2 -3.91 17.66 -0.32
CA PHE A 2 -4.03 16.54 -1.27
C PHE A 2 -3.60 15.24 -0.59
N SER A 3 -4.57 14.37 -0.26
CA SER A 3 -4.30 13.02 0.25
C SER A 3 -5.47 12.10 -0.12
N PRO A 4 -5.24 10.89 -0.64
CA PRO A 4 -6.31 9.95 -0.93
C PRO A 4 -7.00 9.43 0.35
N LEU A 5 -6.37 9.57 1.52
CA LEU A 5 -6.95 9.19 2.80
C LEU A 5 -8.10 10.11 3.27
N ILE A 6 -8.33 11.25 2.62
CA ILE A 6 -9.48 12.12 2.90
C ILE A 6 -10.60 11.97 1.85
N ALA A 7 -10.44 11.08 0.88
CA ALA A 7 -11.50 10.76 -0.09
C ALA A 7 -12.71 10.14 0.61
N THR A 8 -13.90 10.29 0.03
CA THR A 8 -15.12 9.65 0.55
C THR A 8 -15.10 8.15 0.27
N ASP A 9 -15.94 7.39 0.96
CA ASP A 9 -16.00 5.94 0.74
C ASP A 9 -16.60 5.60 -0.64
N GLU A 10 -17.47 6.46 -1.19
CA GLU A 10 -17.99 6.33 -2.55
C GLU A 10 -16.88 6.49 -3.60
N ASP A 11 -15.99 7.47 -3.42
CA ASP A 11 -14.85 7.69 -4.30
C ASP A 11 -13.88 6.51 -4.25
N LEU A 12 -13.66 5.94 -3.07
CA LEU A 12 -12.81 4.75 -2.88
C LEU A 12 -13.43 3.47 -3.46
N ALA A 13 -14.75 3.31 -3.37
CA ALA A 13 -15.48 2.16 -3.92
C ALA A 13 -15.50 2.17 -5.46
N ALA A 14 -15.41 3.35 -6.08
CA ALA A 14 -15.34 3.50 -7.54
C ALA A 14 -13.95 3.16 -8.13
N LEU A 15 -12.94 2.93 -7.29
CA LEU A 15 -11.59 2.61 -7.76
C LEU A 15 -11.50 1.15 -8.27
N PRO A 16 -10.66 0.90 -9.29
CA PRO A 16 -10.38 -0.46 -9.72
C PRO A 16 -9.70 -1.26 -8.57
N PRO A 17 -9.81 -2.60 -8.58
CA PRO A 17 -9.07 -3.44 -7.65
C PRO A 17 -7.58 -3.09 -7.66
N ALA A 18 -7.02 -2.84 -6.48
CA ALA A 18 -5.68 -2.29 -6.33
C ALA A 18 -4.81 -3.16 -5.41
N TYR A 19 -3.51 -3.10 -5.61
CA TYR A 19 -2.54 -3.80 -4.77
C TYR A 19 -1.65 -2.77 -4.07
N ILE A 20 -1.67 -2.78 -2.73
CA ILE A 20 -0.86 -1.86 -1.93
C ILE A 20 0.37 -2.63 -1.42
N THR A 21 1.56 -2.16 -1.77
CA THR A 21 2.83 -2.75 -1.31
C THR A 21 3.47 -1.84 -0.28
N ASN A 22 3.65 -2.36 0.94
CA ASN A 22 4.30 -1.61 2.02
C ASN A 22 5.65 -2.24 2.34
N CYS A 23 6.59 -1.36 2.70
CA CYS A 23 7.89 -1.71 3.22
C CYS A 23 7.84 -1.83 4.75
N GLU A 24 8.65 -2.71 5.35
CA GLU A 24 8.60 -2.96 6.80
C GLU A 24 9.03 -1.74 7.63
N PHE A 25 10.04 -1.02 7.14
CA PHE A 25 10.67 0.13 7.80
C PHE A 25 10.42 1.42 7.00
N ASP A 26 9.15 1.75 6.85
CA ASP A 26 8.68 2.90 6.09
C ASP A 26 7.69 3.70 6.94
N VAL A 27 7.89 5.02 7.00
CA VAL A 27 7.03 5.93 7.75
C VAL A 27 5.61 5.98 7.17
N LEU A 28 5.44 5.67 5.87
CA LEU A 28 4.13 5.62 5.21
C LEU A 28 3.47 4.24 5.30
N ARG A 29 4.08 3.30 6.03
CA ARG A 29 3.55 1.94 6.20
C ARG A 29 2.13 1.96 6.78
N ASP A 30 1.85 2.85 7.73
CA ASP A 30 0.55 2.91 8.37
C ASP A 30 -0.51 3.54 7.44
N ASP A 31 -0.13 4.54 6.64
CA ASP A 31 -1.01 5.16 5.64
C ASP A 31 -1.48 4.14 4.60
N GLY A 32 -0.57 3.27 4.13
CA GLY A 32 -0.93 2.22 3.19
C GLY A 32 -1.88 1.16 3.79
N PHE A 33 -1.74 0.84 5.08
CA PHE A 33 -2.69 -0.06 5.76
C PHE A 33 -4.05 0.60 5.94
N LEU A 34 -4.08 1.89 6.32
CA LEU A 34 -5.31 2.63 6.50
C LEU A 34 -6.08 2.74 5.18
N LEU A 35 -5.38 3.00 4.07
CA LEU A 35 -6.00 3.04 2.74
C LEU A 35 -6.54 1.66 2.33
N ALA A 36 -5.81 0.58 2.61
CA ALA A 36 -6.27 -0.78 2.32
C ALA A 36 -7.51 -1.18 3.13
N ALA A 37 -7.56 -0.79 4.41
CA ALA A 37 -8.69 -1.07 5.30
C ALA A 37 -9.97 -0.36 4.82
N ARG A 38 -9.84 0.90 4.39
CA ARG A 38 -10.97 1.67 3.84
C ARG A 38 -11.44 1.11 2.50
N GLY A 39 -10.52 0.80 1.59
CA GLY A 39 -10.86 0.19 0.29
C GLY A 39 -11.55 -1.17 0.43
N SER A 40 -11.10 -2.01 1.38
CA SER A 40 -11.72 -3.32 1.66
C SER A 40 -13.14 -3.20 2.23
N THR A 41 -13.44 -2.10 2.93
CA THR A 41 -14.78 -1.81 3.47
C THR A 41 -15.72 -1.29 2.37
N GLY A 42 -15.19 -0.58 1.37
CA GLY A 42 -15.92 -0.08 0.19
C GLY A 42 -16.10 -1.10 -0.95
N GLY A 43 -15.66 -2.36 -0.77
CA GLY A 43 -15.80 -3.42 -1.78
C GLY A 43 -14.65 -3.52 -2.80
N ALA A 44 -13.67 -2.62 -2.74
CA ALA A 44 -12.44 -2.74 -3.52
C ALA A 44 -11.49 -3.74 -2.84
N LEU A 45 -11.15 -4.84 -3.52
CA LEU A 45 -10.19 -5.82 -2.99
C LEU A 45 -8.79 -5.20 -2.98
N VAL A 46 -8.39 -4.64 -1.83
CA VAL A 46 -7.04 -4.11 -1.63
C VAL A 46 -6.23 -5.08 -0.79
N ARG A 47 -5.27 -5.76 -1.41
CA ARG A 47 -4.41 -6.72 -0.71
C ARG A 47 -3.07 -6.07 -0.33
N PRO A 48 -2.73 -6.01 0.96
CA PRO A 48 -1.40 -5.55 1.37
C PRO A 48 -0.34 -6.63 1.10
N LYS A 49 0.74 -6.31 0.38
CA LYS A 49 1.98 -7.10 0.43
C LYS A 49 2.87 -6.58 1.53
N ARG A 50 3.34 -7.49 2.39
CA ARG A 50 4.53 -7.24 3.21
C ARG A 50 5.76 -7.47 2.34
N GLY A 51 6.40 -6.39 1.89
CA GLY A 51 7.71 -6.46 1.26
C GLY A 51 8.77 -6.86 2.28
N ALA A 52 9.74 -7.70 1.86
CA ALA A 52 10.86 -8.12 2.70
C ALA A 52 11.63 -6.90 3.26
N ARG A 53 12.23 -7.05 4.46
CA ARG A 53 13.11 -6.14 5.23
C ARG A 53 13.82 -5.00 4.46
N PHE A 54 13.09 -4.04 3.91
CA PHE A 54 13.65 -2.94 3.13
C PHE A 54 12.93 -1.63 3.50
N ARG A 55 13.62 -0.49 3.28
CA ARG A 55 13.12 0.88 3.54
C ARG A 55 12.28 1.40 2.36
N HIS A 56 11.61 2.54 2.56
CA HIS A 56 10.66 3.26 1.67
C HIS A 56 10.89 3.11 0.15
N GLU A 57 12.14 3.05 -0.33
CA GLU A 57 12.48 2.89 -1.76
C GLU A 57 12.70 1.43 -2.24
N CYS A 58 12.14 0.43 -1.53
CA CYS A 58 12.32 -1.00 -1.87
C CYS A 58 11.98 -1.33 -3.33
N GLN A 59 11.08 -0.57 -3.95
CA GLN A 59 10.66 -0.81 -5.33
C GLN A 59 11.75 -0.49 -6.37
N HIS A 60 12.67 0.45 -6.08
CA HIS A 60 13.70 0.90 -7.03
C HIS A 60 14.99 0.07 -6.95
N ARG A 61 15.20 -0.66 -5.84
CA ARG A 61 16.30 -1.61 -5.74
C ARG A 61 15.81 -2.96 -6.25
N GLY A 62 16.14 -3.25 -7.51
CA GLY A 62 15.95 -4.58 -8.09
C GLY A 62 16.49 -5.66 -7.14
N SER A 63 15.79 -6.78 -7.08
CA SER A 63 16.08 -7.98 -6.28
C SER A 63 17.53 -8.46 -6.48
N GLY A 64 18.48 -7.80 -5.84
CA GLY A 64 19.90 -8.08 -5.86
C GLY A 64 20.36 -8.33 -4.44
N HIS A 65 19.97 -9.46 -3.88
CA HIS A 65 20.72 -10.09 -2.80
C HIS A 65 20.81 -11.58 -3.12
N GLY A 66 22.01 -11.95 -3.58
CA GLY A 66 22.40 -13.32 -3.82
C GLY A 66 22.16 -14.18 -2.59
N ARG A 67 21.65 -15.38 -2.85
CA ARG A 67 21.79 -16.48 -1.91
C ARG A 67 23.18 -17.06 -2.15
N THR A 68 24.00 -16.99 -1.11
CA THR A 68 25.11 -17.91 -0.85
C THR A 68 24.69 -19.35 -1.07
#